data_AF-A0A973AHJ7-F1
#
_entry.id   AF-A0A973AHJ7-F1
#
_cell.length_a   1.000
_cell.length_b   1.000
_cell.length_c   1.000
_cell.angle_alpha   90.00
_cell.angle_beta   90.00
_cell.angle_gamma   90.00
#
_symmetry.space_group_name_H-M   'P 1'
#
loop_
_entity.id
_entity.type
_entity.pdbx_description
1 polymer ?
#
loop_
_entity_poly.entity_id
_entity_poly.type
_entity_poly.pdbx_seq_one_letter_code
_entity_poly.pdbx_strand_id
1 'polypeptide(L)'
;MANLTQGIYVRDGAEYQAAIHERIRPLGQVYLAGEEHASSYPTVVTPAEPEPVATAMSGPQVYNSACIACHGTGIGGAPMFGDKVHWEPRIAQGT
;
A
#
# COMPACT_ATOMS: atom_id res chain seq x y z
N MET A 1 20.42 -7.55 35.58
CA MET A 1 19.28 -6.64 35.78
C MET A 1 19.30 -5.48 34.75
N ALA A 2 19.42 -5.78 33.44
CA ALA A 2 19.53 -4.75 32.40
C ALA A 2 18.44 -4.83 31.31
N ASN A 3 17.53 -5.82 31.38
CA ASN A 3 16.50 -6.05 30.36
C ASN A 3 15.13 -5.44 30.71
N LEU A 4 15.00 -4.68 31.80
CA LEU A 4 13.72 -4.13 32.27
C LEU A 4 13.44 -2.69 31.82
N THR A 5 14.42 -1.99 31.25
CA THR A 5 14.26 -0.58 30.86
C THR A 5 13.43 -0.41 29.59
N GLN A 6 13.36 -1.43 28.73
CA GLN A 6 12.60 -1.37 27.47
C GLN A 6 11.27 -2.13 27.50
N GLY A 7 11.09 -3.13 28.39
CA GLY A 7 9.85 -3.90 28.46
C GLY A 7 8.69 -3.09 29.04
N ILE A 8 8.86 -2.64 30.28
CA ILE A 8 7.78 -2.03 31.06
C ILE A 8 7.46 -0.61 30.59
N TYR A 9 8.49 0.20 30.28
CA TYR A 9 8.32 1.62 29.93
C TYR A 9 7.98 1.87 28.46
N VAL A 10 8.31 0.93 27.57
CA VAL A 10 8.06 1.11 26.12
C VAL A 10 6.95 0.19 25.63
N ARG A 11 6.82 -1.04 26.13
CA ARG A 11 5.79 -1.98 25.63
C ARG A 11 4.58 -2.07 26.54
N ASP A 12 4.76 -2.14 27.84
CA ASP A 12 3.63 -2.40 28.75
C ASP A 12 2.91 -1.13 29.21
N GLY A 13 3.40 0.06 28.81
CA GLY A 13 2.76 1.34 29.09
C GLY A 13 1.41 1.51 28.40
N ALA A 14 0.44 2.10 29.10
CA ALA A 14 -0.94 2.26 28.62
C ALA A 14 -1.03 3.01 27.28
N GLU A 15 -0.22 4.06 27.10
CA GLU A 15 -0.18 4.82 25.84
C GLU A 15 0.34 3.98 24.66
N TYR A 16 1.39 3.17 24.89
CA TYR A 16 1.91 2.28 23.86
C TYR A 16 0.93 1.18 23.51
N GLN A 17 0.31 0.56 24.52
CA GLN A 17 -0.72 -0.45 24.32
C GLN A 17 -1.89 0.14 23.52
N ALA A 18 -2.40 1.32 23.89
CA ALA A 18 -3.44 2.00 23.13
C ALA A 18 -3.04 2.25 21.67
N ALA A 19 -1.82 2.71 21.41
CA ALA A 19 -1.32 2.94 20.07
C ALA A 19 -1.15 1.63 19.26
N ILE A 20 -0.75 0.53 19.90
CA ILE A 20 -0.69 -0.79 19.26
C ILE A 20 -2.11 -1.27 18.95
N HIS A 21 -3.03 -1.22 19.92
CA HIS A 21 -4.42 -1.63 19.76
C HIS A 21 -5.12 -0.90 18.60
N GLU A 22 -4.85 0.39 18.43
CA GLU A 22 -5.37 1.16 17.29
C GLU A 22 -4.81 0.64 15.96
N ARG A 23 -3.49 0.40 15.88
CA ARG A 23 -2.83 -0.08 14.66
C ARG A 23 -3.22 -1.51 14.29
N ILE A 24 -3.48 -2.36 15.27
CA ILE A 24 -3.89 -3.76 15.06
C ILE A 24 -5.41 -3.92 15.09
N ARG A 25 -6.17 -2.82 15.11
CA ARG A 25 -7.63 -2.92 15.10
C ARG A 25 -8.05 -3.75 13.87
N PRO A 26 -9.03 -4.66 14.01
CA PRO A 26 -9.49 -5.45 12.88
C PRO A 26 -9.94 -4.53 11.73
N LEU A 27 -9.36 -4.73 10.55
CA LEU A 27 -9.77 -4.02 9.33
C LEU A 27 -11.10 -4.56 8.76
N GLY A 28 -11.60 -5.67 9.31
CA GLY A 28 -12.87 -6.31 8.97
C GLY A 28 -13.48 -7.00 10.18
N GLN A 29 -14.70 -7.50 10.02
CA GLN A 29 -15.42 -8.22 11.08
C GLN A 29 -15.30 -9.73 10.83
N VAL A 30 -15.10 -10.50 11.92
CA VAL A 30 -15.15 -11.97 11.87
C VAL A 30 -16.58 -12.38 12.21
N TYR A 31 -17.17 -13.17 11.33
CA TYR A 31 -18.55 -13.58 11.40
C TYR A 31 -18.65 -15.07 11.70
N LEU A 32 -19.49 -15.45 12.66
CA LEU A 32 -19.70 -16.85 13.02
C LEU A 32 -20.83 -17.45 12.18
N ALA A 33 -20.85 -18.78 12.04
CA ALA A 33 -21.81 -19.47 11.20
C ALA A 33 -23.25 -19.31 11.75
N GLY A 34 -24.15 -18.78 10.92
CA GLY A 34 -25.58 -18.59 11.23
C GLY A 34 -25.99 -17.15 11.54
N GLU A 35 -25.03 -16.23 11.62
CA GLU A 35 -25.29 -14.80 11.81
C GLU A 35 -25.51 -14.09 10.47
N GLU A 36 -26.56 -13.27 10.40
CA GLU A 36 -26.86 -12.43 9.24
C GLU A 36 -26.02 -11.15 9.27
N HIS A 37 -25.43 -10.79 8.12
CA HIS A 37 -24.52 -9.65 8.03
C HIS A 37 -24.84 -8.77 6.84
N ALA A 38 -24.91 -7.47 7.10
CA ALA A 38 -24.86 -6.47 6.04
C ALA A 38 -23.51 -6.59 5.32
N SER A 39 -23.55 -6.56 3.98
CA SER A 39 -22.36 -6.58 3.14
C SER A 39 -21.32 -5.57 3.64
N SER A 40 -20.15 -6.07 4.04
CA SER A 40 -19.00 -5.24 4.41
C SER A 40 -18.26 -4.67 3.20
N TYR A 41 -18.68 -5.01 1.99
CA TYR A 41 -18.13 -4.40 0.80
C TYR A 41 -18.52 -2.92 0.82
N PRO A 42 -17.54 -1.98 0.78
CA PRO A 42 -17.89 -0.61 0.49
C PRO A 42 -18.64 -0.63 -0.83
N THR A 43 -19.76 0.08 -0.90
CA THR A 43 -20.32 0.47 -2.19
C THR A 43 -19.17 1.04 -2.99
N VAL A 44 -18.85 0.40 -4.12
CA VAL A 44 -17.84 0.94 -5.04
C VAL A 44 -18.41 2.28 -5.51
N VAL A 45 -17.98 3.35 -4.85
CA VAL A 45 -18.19 4.69 -5.34
C VAL A 45 -17.31 4.76 -6.57
N THR A 46 -17.93 4.73 -7.75
CA THR A 46 -17.26 5.11 -8.98
C THR A 46 -16.63 6.48 -8.71
N PRO A 47 -15.30 6.62 -8.68
CA PRO A 47 -14.69 7.91 -8.48
C PRO A 47 -15.20 8.83 -9.57
N ALA A 48 -15.57 10.06 -9.20
CA ALA A 48 -15.78 11.09 -10.21
C ALA A 48 -14.54 11.13 -11.10
N GLU A 49 -14.75 11.21 -12.40
CA GLU A 49 -13.67 11.31 -13.38
C GLU A 49 -12.77 12.47 -12.93
N PRO A 50 -11.45 12.24 -12.77
CA PRO A 50 -10.58 13.27 -12.25
C PRO A 50 -10.62 14.47 -13.20
N GLU A 51 -10.85 15.66 -12.65
CA GLU A 51 -10.69 16.91 -13.37
C GLU A 51 -9.34 16.89 -14.11
N PRO A 52 -9.30 17.22 -15.40
CA PRO A 52 -8.08 17.15 -16.18
C PRO A 52 -7.02 18.01 -15.50
N VAL A 53 -5.85 17.42 -15.23
CA VAL A 53 -4.71 18.16 -14.70
C VAL A 53 -4.43 19.32 -15.65
N ALA A 54 -4.53 20.55 -15.15
CA ALA A 54 -4.42 21.79 -15.94
C ALA A 54 -3.14 21.86 -16.80
N THR A 55 -2.12 21.06 -16.44
CA THR A 55 -1.01 20.67 -17.31
C THR A 55 -0.72 19.18 -17.11
N ALA A 56 -1.29 18.32 -17.96
CA ALA A 56 -0.94 16.90 -17.95
C ALA A 56 0.55 16.75 -18.31
N MET A 57 1.34 16.18 -17.40
CA MET A 57 2.71 15.79 -17.70
C MET A 57 2.67 14.68 -18.76
N SER A 58 3.54 14.77 -19.76
CA SER A 58 3.73 13.66 -20.70
C SER A 58 4.23 12.41 -19.97
N GLY A 59 3.98 11.22 -20.53
CA GLY A 59 4.48 9.96 -19.98
C GLY A 59 5.99 9.99 -19.63
N PRO A 60 6.87 10.51 -20.51
CA PRO A 60 8.28 10.70 -20.19
C PRO A 60 8.54 11.65 -19.02
N GLN A 61 7.77 12.74 -18.89
CA GLN A 61 7.92 13.67 -17.77
C GLN A 61 7.54 13.01 -16.44
N VAL A 62 6.45 12.23 -16.40
CA VAL A 62 6.05 11.45 -15.21
C VAL A 62 7.09 10.38 -14.87
N TYR A 63 7.56 9.65 -15.90
CA TYR A 63 8.58 8.61 -15.70
C TYR A 63 9.84 9.19 -15.07
N ASN A 64 10.31 10.32 -15.59
CA ASN A 64 11.52 10.98 -15.08
C ASN A 64 11.33 11.65 -13.72
N SER A 65 10.13 12.12 -13.37
CA SER A 65 9.90 12.80 -12.09
C SER A 65 9.76 11.84 -10.91
N ALA A 66 9.25 10.63 -11.14
CA ALA A 66 8.89 9.71 -10.05
C ALA A 66 9.34 8.25 -10.28
N CYS A 67 9.13 7.71 -11.48
CA CYS A 67 9.30 6.27 -11.72
C CYS A 67 10.77 5.86 -11.86
N ILE A 68 11.61 6.75 -12.40
CA ILE A 68 13.03 6.49 -12.67
C ILE A 68 13.83 6.21 -11.40
N ALA A 69 13.38 6.70 -10.24
CA ALA A 69 14.03 6.46 -8.96
C ALA A 69 14.19 4.95 -8.68
N CYS A 70 13.22 4.13 -9.09
CA CYS A 70 13.30 2.68 -8.94
C CYS A 70 13.66 1.98 -10.26
N HIS A 71 13.02 2.38 -11.36
CA HIS A 71 13.12 1.69 -12.65
C HIS A 71 14.34 2.09 -13.50
N GLY A 72 15.11 3.09 -13.09
CA GLY A 72 16.34 3.50 -13.79
C GLY A 72 17.47 2.47 -13.64
N THR A 73 17.70 1.99 -12.42
CA THR A 73 18.79 1.03 -12.10
C THR A 73 18.29 -0.26 -11.47
N GLY A 74 16.97 -0.41 -11.29
CA GLY A 74 16.36 -1.60 -10.72
C GLY A 74 16.47 -1.70 -9.21
N ILE A 75 16.37 -0.56 -8.51
CA ILE A 75 16.41 -0.53 -7.03
C ILE A 75 15.35 -1.48 -6.46
N GLY A 76 15.76 -2.31 -5.51
CA GLY A 76 14.87 -3.29 -4.86
C GLY A 76 14.35 -4.38 -5.79
N GLY A 77 15.00 -4.61 -6.94
CA GLY A 77 14.54 -5.58 -7.94
C GLY A 77 13.44 -5.05 -8.86
N ALA A 78 13.26 -3.73 -8.93
CA ALA A 78 12.36 -3.12 -9.91
C ALA A 78 12.81 -3.47 -11.35
N PRO A 79 11.89 -3.78 -12.28
CA PRO A 79 12.24 -4.06 -13.67
C PRO A 79 12.81 -2.80 -14.32
N MET A 80 14.03 -2.87 -14.84
CA MET A 80 14.68 -1.72 -15.45
C MET A 80 13.98 -1.28 -16.74
N PHE A 81 13.93 0.03 -16.99
CA PHE A 81 13.41 0.55 -18.25
C PHE A 81 14.25 0.05 -19.44
N GLY A 82 13.57 -0.46 -20.46
CA GLY A 82 14.21 -1.05 -21.64
C GLY A 82 14.62 -2.52 -21.50
N ASP A 83 14.53 -3.11 -20.30
CA ASP A 83 14.80 -4.53 -20.09
C ASP A 83 13.62 -5.39 -20.57
N LYS A 84 13.73 -5.91 -21.79
CA LYS A 84 12.68 -6.69 -22.43
C LYS A 84 12.32 -7.96 -21.63
N VAL A 85 13.32 -8.64 -21.06
CA VAL A 85 13.10 -9.92 -20.36
C VAL A 85 12.15 -9.73 -19.17
N HIS A 86 12.31 -8.63 -18.44
CA HIS A 86 11.46 -8.35 -17.28
C HIS A 86 10.10 -7.73 -17.65
N TRP A 87 9.99 -7.06 -18.80
CA TRP A 87 8.77 -6.35 -19.22
C TRP A 87 7.84 -7.19 -20.09
N GLU A 88 8.34 -8.10 -20.92
CA GLU A 88 7.53 -8.99 -21.78
C GLU A 88 6.36 -9.68 -21.04
N PRO A 89 6.57 -10.41 -19.92
CA PRO A 89 5.47 -11.08 -19.22
C PRO A 89 4.46 -10.11 -18.58
N ARG A 90 4.85 -8.86 -18.30
CA ARG A 90 3.98 -7.83 -17.71
C ARG A 90 3.10 -7.18 -18.77
N ILE A 91 3.68 -6.88 -19.94
CA ILE A 91 2.95 -6.34 -21.09
C ILE A 91 1.87 -7.33 -21.53
N ALA A 92 2.17 -8.63 -21.52
CA ALA A 92 1.22 -9.69 -21.87
C ALA A 92 -0.02 -9.77 -20.95
N GLN A 93 -0.03 -9.14 -19.78
CA GLN A 93 -1.21 -9.11 -18.89
C GLN A 93 -2.24 -8.05 -19.30
N GLY A 94 -1.85 -7.08 -20.13
CA GLY A 94 -2.71 -5.97 -20.56
C GLY A 94 -3.50 -6.24 -21.85
N THR A 95 -3.45 -7.47 -22.36
CA THR A 95 -4.23 -7.97 -23.50
C THR A 95 -5.25 -8.99 -23.02
#